data_AF-A0A3D5XQ89-F1
#
_entry.id   AF-A0A3D5XQ89-F1
#
_cell.length_a   1.000
_cell.length_b   1.000
_cell.length_c   1.000
_cell.angle_alpha   90.00
_cell.angle_beta   90.00
_cell.angle_gamma   90.00
#
_symmetry.space_group_name_H-M   'P 1'
#
loop_
_entity.id
_entity.type
_entity.pdbx_description
1 polymer ?
#
loop_
_entity_poly.entity_id
_entity_poly.type
_entity_poly.pdbx_seq_one_letter_code
_entity_poly.pdbx_strand_id
1 'polypeptide(L)'
;MEKKLKTGFEVLKESNIEKKKDVIAFKHDEKIYDLSSLVIDKKEITFITINDHDALDILRHSAAHLMAEAVSQLYPNAKFGLGPSIEDGFYYDIDFGSDVLSEFDLEKIENKMRQLIKKDERIIGKEISKKEAKELFKNNE
;
A
#
# COMPACT_ATOMS: atom_id res chain seq x y z
N MET A 1 -2.16 -22.87 25.74
CA MET A 1 -3.14 -21.95 25.12
C MET A 1 -2.57 -21.53 23.77
N GLU A 2 -3.22 -21.94 22.69
CA GLU A 2 -2.87 -21.45 21.35
C GLU A 2 -3.13 -19.94 21.28
N LYS A 3 -2.15 -19.18 20.78
CA LYS A 3 -2.32 -17.75 20.52
C LYS A 3 -3.32 -17.61 19.36
N LYS A 4 -4.47 -16.98 19.59
CA LYS A 4 -5.42 -16.69 18.51
C LYS A 4 -4.89 -15.52 17.69
N LEU A 5 -4.34 -15.80 16.51
CA LEU A 5 -3.92 -14.76 15.57
C LEU A 5 -5.15 -14.17 14.89
N LYS A 6 -5.28 -12.84 14.92
CA LYS A 6 -6.30 -12.08 14.18
C LYS A 6 -5.62 -11.05 13.30
N THR A 7 -6.20 -10.68 12.18
CA THR A 7 -5.76 -9.53 11.39
C THR A 7 -6.17 -8.21 12.04
N GLY A 8 -5.49 -7.11 11.69
CA GLY A 8 -5.92 -5.76 12.06
C GLY A 8 -7.38 -5.46 11.66
N PHE A 9 -7.84 -5.97 10.51
CA PHE A 9 -9.23 -5.87 10.07
C PHE A 9 -10.21 -6.54 11.04
N GLU A 10 -9.88 -7.75 11.53
CA GLU A 10 -10.73 -8.47 12.47
C GLU A 10 -10.77 -7.77 13.83
N VAL A 11 -9.62 -7.29 14.32
CA VAL A 11 -9.56 -6.52 15.57
C VAL A 11 -10.34 -5.21 15.42
N LEU A 12 -10.20 -4.50 14.29
CA LEU A 12 -10.94 -3.27 14.02
C LEU A 12 -12.45 -3.54 14.00
N LYS A 13 -12.90 -4.63 13.37
CA LYS A 13 -14.32 -5.01 13.30
C LYS A 13 -14.92 -5.25 14.67
N GLU A 14 -14.16 -5.85 15.59
CA GLU A 14 -14.59 -6.12 16.97
C GLU A 14 -14.45 -4.91 17.91
N SER A 15 -13.74 -3.85 17.49
CA SER A 15 -13.51 -2.66 18.31
C SER A 15 -14.74 -1.74 18.42
N ASN A 16 -14.76 -0.89 19.46
CA ASN A 16 -15.78 0.14 19.67
C ASN A 16 -15.48 1.47 18.94
N ILE A 17 -14.57 1.48 17.97
CA ILE A 17 -14.26 2.69 17.19
C ILE A 17 -15.49 3.10 16.36
N GLU A 18 -15.87 4.37 16.44
CA GLU A 18 -17.03 4.93 15.73
C GLU A 18 -16.75 5.10 14.22
N LYS A 19 -15.60 5.66 13.86
CA LYS A 19 -15.21 5.93 12.46
C LYS A 19 -14.27 4.86 11.89
N LYS A 20 -14.70 3.60 11.87
CA LYS A 20 -13.87 2.49 11.37
C LYS A 20 -13.39 2.67 9.92
N LYS A 21 -14.13 3.44 9.11
CA LYS A 21 -13.76 3.76 7.71
C LYS A 21 -12.56 4.71 7.60
N ASP A 22 -12.31 5.49 8.64
CA ASP A 22 -11.20 6.44 8.67
C ASP A 22 -9.89 5.75 9.09
N VAL A 23 -9.97 4.50 9.57
CA VAL A 23 -8.80 3.73 10.02
C VAL A 23 -8.06 3.16 8.81
N ILE A 24 -6.77 3.47 8.73
CA ILE A 24 -5.91 3.11 7.59
C ILE A 24 -4.78 2.15 7.97
N ALA A 25 -4.40 2.11 9.24
CA ALA A 25 -3.32 1.28 9.75
C ALA A 25 -3.48 1.05 11.26
N PHE A 26 -2.58 0.27 11.84
CA PHE A 26 -2.41 0.20 13.28
C PHE A 26 -0.94 0.30 13.67
N LYS A 27 -0.68 0.88 14.82
CA LYS A 27 0.63 0.92 15.49
C LYS A 27 0.66 -0.16 16.56
N HIS A 28 1.78 -0.87 16.63
CA HIS A 28 2.11 -1.76 17.72
C HIS A 28 3.57 -1.53 18.11
N ASP A 29 3.80 -1.23 19.40
CA ASP A 29 5.04 -0.65 19.90
C ASP A 29 5.38 0.63 19.10
N GLU A 30 6.53 0.68 18.43
CA GLU A 30 6.96 1.81 17.57
C GLU A 30 6.86 1.52 16.07
N LYS A 31 6.14 0.46 15.68
CA LYS A 31 6.01 0.04 14.28
C LYS A 31 4.58 0.17 13.78
N ILE A 32 4.45 0.63 12.54
CA ILE A 32 3.18 0.77 11.83
C ILE A 32 2.98 -0.46 10.94
N TYR A 33 1.76 -0.98 10.92
CA TYR A 33 1.35 -2.14 10.15
C TYR A 33 0.05 -1.84 9.42
N ASP A 34 -0.13 -2.41 8.22
CA ASP A 34 -1.40 -2.38 7.52
C ASP A 34 -2.46 -3.25 8.22
N LEU A 35 -3.75 -3.06 7.91
CA LEU A 35 -4.84 -3.80 8.56
C LEU A 35 -4.90 -5.29 8.18
N SER A 36 -4.20 -5.74 7.14
CA SER A 36 -4.10 -7.17 6.80
C SER A 36 -3.06 -7.91 7.64
N SER A 37 -2.14 -7.17 8.29
CA SER A 37 -1.12 -7.71 9.17
C SER A 37 -1.71 -8.41 10.41
N LEU A 38 -1.02 -9.44 10.88
CA LEU A 38 -1.43 -10.23 12.04
C LEU A 38 -1.15 -9.48 13.35
N VAL A 39 -2.16 -9.42 14.20
CA VAL A 39 -2.13 -8.98 15.59
C VAL A 39 -2.00 -10.21 16.47
N ILE A 40 -0.93 -10.22 17.27
CA ILE A 40 -0.70 -11.27 18.27
C ILE A 40 -1.63 -11.01 19.46
N ASP A 41 -2.39 -12.04 19.87
CA ASP A 41 -3.31 -11.98 21.01
C ASP A 41 -2.68 -11.32 22.25
N LYS A 42 -3.46 -10.48 22.92
CA LYS A 42 -3.09 -9.65 24.10
C LYS A 42 -2.07 -8.54 23.88
N LYS A 43 -1.62 -8.29 22.65
CA LYS A 43 -0.80 -7.11 22.38
C LYS A 43 -1.68 -5.87 22.24
N GLU A 44 -1.29 -4.79 22.90
CA GLU A 44 -1.93 -3.50 22.72
C GLU A 44 -1.55 -2.93 21.34
N ILE A 45 -2.56 -2.45 20.63
CA ILE A 45 -2.42 -1.76 19.35
C ILE A 45 -3.18 -0.45 19.41
N THR A 46 -2.71 0.53 18.66
CA THR A 46 -3.37 1.82 18.48
C THR A 46 -3.74 1.96 17.01
N PHE A 47 -5.01 2.14 16.70
CA PHE A 47 -5.42 2.39 15.33
C PHE A 47 -5.01 3.78 14.87
N ILE A 48 -4.55 3.87 13.63
CA ILE A 48 -4.21 5.13 12.95
C ILE A 48 -5.34 5.45 12.00
N THR A 49 -5.85 6.66 12.11
CA THR A 49 -6.88 7.24 11.26
C THR A 49 -6.28 8.23 10.26
N ILE A 50 -7.03 8.60 9.23
CA ILE A 50 -6.65 9.64 8.26
C ILE A 50 -6.32 11.01 8.88
N ASN A 51 -6.69 11.25 10.14
CA ASN A 51 -6.48 12.54 10.82
C ASN A 51 -5.24 12.54 11.73
N ASP A 52 -4.58 11.39 11.89
CA ASP A 52 -3.40 11.28 12.73
C ASP A 52 -2.15 11.78 12.00
N HIS A 53 -1.14 12.21 12.76
CA HIS A 53 0.11 12.77 12.23
C HIS A 53 0.80 11.84 11.21
N ASP A 54 0.80 10.54 11.49
CA ASP A 54 1.48 9.54 10.65
C ASP A 54 0.69 9.16 9.38
N ALA A 55 -0.56 9.65 9.25
CA ALA A 55 -1.46 9.23 8.19
C ALA A 55 -1.01 9.67 6.80
N LEU A 56 -0.48 10.89 6.70
CA LEU A 56 -0.14 11.47 5.40
C LEU A 56 0.97 10.68 4.70
N ASP A 57 1.95 10.19 5.46
CA ASP A 57 3.03 9.37 4.94
C ASP A 57 2.50 8.03 4.38
N ILE A 58 1.62 7.35 5.14
CA ILE A 58 0.95 6.11 4.72
C ILE A 58 0.12 6.32 3.44
N LEU A 59 -0.64 7.41 3.38
CA LEU A 59 -1.48 7.75 2.22
C LEU A 59 -0.62 8.06 1.00
N ARG A 60 0.50 8.78 1.14
CA ARG A 60 1.44 9.07 0.06
C ARG A 60 2.10 7.81 -0.47
N HIS A 61 2.52 6.90 0.41
CA HIS A 61 3.10 5.63 -0.01
C HIS A 61 2.07 4.76 -0.75
N SER A 62 0.82 4.72 -0.24
CA SER A 62 -0.28 4.01 -0.92
C SER A 62 -0.59 4.62 -2.30
N ALA A 63 -0.53 5.95 -2.43
CA ALA A 63 -0.69 6.64 -3.70
C ALA A 63 0.45 6.33 -4.70
N ALA A 64 1.68 6.15 -4.22
CA ALA A 64 2.80 5.68 -5.06
C ALA A 64 2.53 4.28 -5.64
N HIS A 65 2.02 3.34 -4.83
CA HIS A 65 1.63 2.01 -5.32
C HIS A 65 0.46 2.07 -6.31
N LEU A 66 -0.54 2.91 -6.07
CA LEU A 66 -1.64 3.12 -7.03
C LEU A 66 -1.13 3.67 -8.37
N MET A 67 -0.17 4.60 -8.34
CA MET A 67 0.48 5.10 -9.55
C MET A 67 1.24 3.98 -10.27
N ALA A 68 1.98 3.14 -9.54
CA ALA A 68 2.68 2.00 -10.12
C ALA A 68 1.71 0.98 -10.75
N GLU A 69 0.57 0.71 -10.11
CA GLU A 69 -0.47 -0.14 -10.69
C GLU A 69 -1.03 0.46 -12.00
N ALA A 70 -1.31 1.77 -12.00
CA ALA A 70 -1.76 2.47 -13.20
C ALA A 70 -0.72 2.38 -14.33
N VAL A 71 0.55 2.62 -14.02
CA VAL A 71 1.65 2.53 -14.98
C VAL A 71 1.79 1.10 -15.51
N SER A 72 1.76 0.07 -14.67
CA SER A 72 1.90 -1.32 -15.13
C SER A 72 0.80 -1.76 -16.09
N GLN A 73 -0.41 -1.18 -15.98
CA GLN A 73 -1.52 -1.44 -16.90
C GLN A 73 -1.40 -0.64 -18.21
N LEU A 74 -0.77 0.53 -18.20
CA LEU A 74 -0.59 1.38 -19.38
C LEU A 74 0.69 1.04 -20.17
N TYR A 75 1.74 0.64 -19.44
CA TYR A 75 3.09 0.36 -19.94
C TYR A 75 3.52 -1.03 -19.45
N PRO A 76 3.08 -2.11 -20.11
CA PRO A 76 3.30 -3.48 -19.64
C PRO A 76 4.77 -3.90 -19.56
N ASN A 77 5.67 -3.18 -20.23
CA ASN A 77 7.10 -3.42 -20.22
C ASN A 77 7.84 -2.62 -19.13
N ALA A 78 7.13 -1.74 -18.41
CA ALA A 78 7.73 -0.94 -17.36
C ALA A 78 8.25 -1.81 -16.22
N LYS A 79 9.45 -1.49 -15.73
CA LYS A 79 10.08 -2.14 -14.58
C LYS A 79 10.15 -1.18 -13.42
N PHE A 80 9.86 -1.70 -12.23
CA PHE A 80 9.66 -0.89 -11.03
C PHE A 80 10.83 -1.03 -10.06
N GLY A 81 11.34 0.11 -9.61
CA GLY A 81 12.38 0.25 -8.59
C GLY A 81 11.79 0.63 -7.23
N LEU A 82 12.19 1.80 -6.71
CA LEU A 82 11.77 2.29 -5.39
C LEU A 82 10.65 3.33 -5.53
N GLY A 83 9.65 3.23 -4.65
CA GLY A 83 8.53 4.19 -4.60
C GLY A 83 8.26 4.71 -3.19
N PRO A 84 9.14 5.56 -2.62
CA PRO A 84 8.96 6.07 -1.26
C PRO A 84 7.98 7.26 -1.23
N SER A 85 7.34 7.45 -0.07
CA SER A 85 6.80 8.75 0.31
C SER A 85 7.94 9.72 0.67
N ILE A 86 7.69 11.01 0.47
CA ILE A 86 8.61 12.12 0.79
C ILE A 86 7.82 13.27 1.43
N GLU A 87 8.53 14.29 1.92
CA GLU A 87 7.95 15.44 2.64
C GLU A 87 6.84 16.15 1.84
N ASP A 88 7.00 16.30 0.52
CA ASP A 88 6.07 17.02 -0.35
C ASP A 88 5.22 16.11 -1.25
N GLY A 89 5.30 14.79 -1.10
CA GLY A 89 4.58 13.87 -1.98
C GLY A 89 5.14 12.46 -1.97
N PHE A 90 5.32 11.90 -3.16
CA PHE A 90 5.92 10.60 -3.39
C PHE A 90 6.53 10.57 -4.79
N TYR A 91 7.42 9.63 -5.06
CA TYR A 91 7.89 9.33 -6.42
C TYR A 91 7.97 7.82 -6.62
N TYR A 92 8.27 7.41 -7.85
CA TYR A 92 8.57 6.02 -8.16
C TYR A 92 9.65 5.96 -9.25
N ASP A 93 10.71 5.21 -9.00
CA ASP A 93 11.72 4.89 -10.00
C ASP A 93 11.16 3.84 -10.96
N ILE A 94 11.01 4.20 -12.24
CA ILE A 94 10.42 3.33 -13.25
C ILE A 94 11.28 3.37 -14.51
N ASP A 95 11.70 2.21 -14.99
CA ASP A 95 12.31 2.03 -16.30
C ASP A 95 11.21 1.70 -17.32
N PHE A 96 10.98 2.61 -18.25
CA PHE A 96 9.98 2.46 -19.33
C PHE A 96 10.53 1.71 -20.56
N GLY A 97 11.79 1.26 -20.51
CA GLY A 97 12.45 0.59 -21.62
C GLY A 97 12.56 1.51 -22.83
N SER A 98 11.87 1.15 -23.92
CA SER A 98 11.84 1.95 -25.15
C SER A 98 10.77 3.06 -25.15
N ASP A 99 9.82 3.01 -24.22
CA ASP A 99 8.76 4.01 -24.16
C ASP A 99 9.32 5.34 -23.62
N VAL A 100 8.94 6.45 -24.25
CA VAL A 100 9.36 7.79 -23.84
C VAL A 100 8.15 8.51 -23.25
N LEU A 101 8.27 8.88 -21.98
CA LEU A 101 7.25 9.67 -21.29
C LEU A 101 7.22 11.11 -21.82
N SER A 102 6.00 11.58 -22.05
CA SER A 102 5.69 12.99 -22.29
C SER A 102 4.78 13.55 -21.19
N GLU A 103 4.58 14.86 -21.16
CA GLU A 103 3.65 15.50 -20.20
C GLU A 103 2.21 14.99 -20.34
N PHE A 104 1.77 14.64 -21.56
CA PHE A 104 0.45 14.06 -21.80
C PHE A 104 0.26 12.70 -21.13
N ASP A 105 1.34 11.98 -20.88
CA ASP A 105 1.28 10.67 -20.25
C ASP A 105 1.04 10.77 -18.74
N LEU A 106 1.43 11.89 -18.11
CA LEU A 106 1.11 12.17 -16.71
C LEU A 106 -0.40 12.26 -16.51
N GLU A 107 -1.11 12.97 -17.40
CA GLU A 107 -2.57 13.07 -17.36
C GLU A 107 -3.24 11.71 -17.60
N LYS A 108 -2.71 10.88 -18.51
CA LYS A 108 -3.20 9.52 -18.74
C LYS A 108 -3.03 8.63 -17.51
N ILE A 109 -1.87 8.70 -16.85
CA ILE A 109 -1.58 7.95 -15.62
C ILE A 109 -2.54 8.38 -14.52
N GLU A 110 -2.71 9.68 -14.29
CA GLU A 110 -3.63 10.20 -13.28
C GLU A 110 -5.08 9.77 -13.54
N ASN A 111 -5.53 9.87 -14.79
CA ASN A 111 -6.86 9.39 -15.18
C ASN A 111 -7.02 7.89 -14.93
N LYS A 112 -5.99 7.09 -15.19
CA LYS A 112 -5.98 5.66 -14.90
C LYS A 112 -6.03 5.40 -13.39
N MET A 113 -5.28 6.14 -12.56
CA MET A 113 -5.37 6.06 -11.10
C MET A 113 -6.80 6.36 -10.62
N ARG A 114 -7.45 7.41 -11.15
CA ARG A 114 -8.85 7.75 -10.84
C ARG A 114 -9.84 6.64 -11.23
N GLN A 115 -9.56 5.89 -12.30
CA GLN A 115 -10.36 4.71 -12.66
C GLN A 115 -10.14 3.55 -11.69
N LEU A 116 -8.90 3.30 -11.27
CA LEU A 116 -8.57 2.24 -10.31
C LEU A 116 -9.18 2.50 -8.93
N ILE A 117 -9.17 3.75 -8.46
CA ILE A 117 -9.84 4.16 -7.21
C ILE A 117 -11.32 3.74 -7.19
N LYS A 118 -12.02 3.89 -8.33
CA LYS A 118 -13.46 3.54 -8.42
C LYS A 118 -13.74 2.05 -8.28
N LYS A 119 -12.73 1.18 -8.42
CA LYS A 119 -12.90 -0.25 -8.21
C LYS A 119 -13.03 -0.62 -6.73
N ASP A 120 -12.60 0.26 -5.82
CA ASP A 120 -12.65 0.04 -4.36
C ASP A 120 -12.03 -1.31 -3.94
N GLU A 121 -10.92 -1.67 -4.60
CA GLU A 121 -10.21 -2.90 -4.32
C GLU A 121 -9.45 -2.80 -2.99
N ARG A 122 -9.44 -3.90 -2.23
CA ARG A 122 -8.69 -3.96 -0.98
C ARG A 122 -7.22 -4.18 -1.24
N ILE A 123 -6.38 -3.35 -0.64
CA ILE A 123 -4.94 -3.60 -0.54
C ILE A 123 -4.71 -4.66 0.55
N ILE A 124 -4.06 -5.76 0.19
CA ILE A 124 -3.78 -6.88 1.08
C ILE A 124 -2.28 -7.19 1.02
N GLY A 125 -1.61 -7.04 2.16
CA GLY A 125 -0.24 -7.48 2.35
C GLY A 125 -0.16 -8.99 2.46
N LYS A 126 0.90 -9.57 1.91
CA LYS A 126 1.21 -11.01 2.05
C LYS A 126 2.67 -11.17 2.40
N GLU A 127 2.93 -11.77 3.57
CA GLU A 127 4.27 -12.24 3.88
C GLU A 127 4.62 -13.43 2.97
N ILE A 128 5.75 -13.32 2.29
CA ILE A 128 6.28 -14.35 1.40
C ILE A 128 7.74 -14.62 1.72
N SER A 129 8.18 -15.84 1.46
CA SER A 129 9.59 -16.18 1.59
C SER A 129 10.44 -15.48 0.53
N LYS A 130 11.74 -15.32 0.82
CA LYS A 130 12.71 -14.78 -0.15
C LYS A 130 12.71 -15.57 -1.47
N LYS A 131 12.47 -16.88 -1.42
CA LYS A 131 12.39 -17.73 -2.62
C LYS A 131 11.17 -17.40 -3.47
N GLU A 132 10.00 -17.27 -2.84
CA GLU A 132 8.76 -16.85 -3.52
C GLU A 132 8.89 -15.45 -4.10
N ALA A 133 9.50 -14.51 -3.37
CA ALA A 133 9.75 -13.17 -3.88
C ALA A 133 10.63 -13.19 -5.14
N LYS A 134 11.74 -13.94 -5.14
CA LYS A 134 12.59 -14.11 -6.32
C LYS A 134 11.85 -14.69 -7.52
N GLU A 135 10.97 -15.67 -7.29
CA GLU A 135 10.19 -16.27 -8.37
C GLU A 135 9.14 -15.31 -8.91
N LEU A 136 8.44 -14.59 -8.03
CA LEU A 136 7.41 -13.62 -8.40
C LEU A 136 7.98 -12.46 -9.24
N PHE A 137 9.17 -11.99 -8.89
CA PHE A 137 9.83 -10.85 -9.53
C PHE A 137 10.94 -11.26 -10.52
N LYS A 138 10.99 -12.52 -10.96
CA LYS A 138 12.07 -13.03 -11.83
C LYS A 138 12.22 -12.31 -13.18
N ASN A 139 11.18 -11.60 -13.62
CA ASN A 139 11.17 -10.86 -14.89
C ASN A 139 11.36 -9.35 -14.69
N ASN A 140 11.55 -8.89 -13.44
CA ASN A 140 11.82 -7.50 -13.09
C ASN A 140 13.33 -7.33 -12.84
N GLU A 141 14.13 -7.60 -13.88
CA GLU A 141 15.60 -7.47 -13.90
C GLU A 141 16.05 -6.17 -14.58
#